data_AF-A0A9D6SU68-F1
#
_entry.id   AF-A0A9D6SU68-F1
#
_cell.length_a   1.000
_cell.length_b   1.000
_cell.length_c   1.000
_cell.angle_alpha   90.00
_cell.angle_beta   90.00
_cell.angle_gamma   90.00
#
_symmetry.space_group_name_H-M   'P 1'
#
loop_
_entity.id
_entity.type
_entity.pdbx_description
1 polymer ?
#
loop_
_entity_poly.entity_id
_entity_poly.type
_entity_poly.pdbx_seq_one_letter_code
_entity_poly.pdbx_strand_id
1 'polypeptide(L)'
;MIVKTKIFELNNSGYNSLSEMAQAMGISVSQIYRVRGGKRRINHKFIVGAIKAFPNHKFDDLFYLAPDMSSVNHYRARNSVINVIGTSTFRGKRMPPGAGLSPQ
;
A
#
# COMPACT_ATOMS: atom_id res chain seq x y z
N MET A 1 -5.73 -5.89 0.83
CA MET A 1 -6.77 -5.04 0.19
C MET A 1 -6.94 -3.76 1.00
N ILE A 2 -7.03 -2.61 0.34
CA ILE A 2 -7.28 -1.28 0.93
C ILE A 2 -8.61 -0.74 0.39
N VAL A 3 -9.37 -0.06 1.23
CA VAL A 3 -10.57 0.69 0.79
C VAL A 3 -10.10 2.01 0.20
N LYS A 4 -10.58 2.31 -1.01
CA LYS A 4 -10.45 3.60 -1.69
C LYS A 4 -11.84 4.18 -1.94
N THR A 5 -11.89 5.47 -2.26
CA THR A 5 -13.13 6.20 -2.49
C THR A 5 -13.12 6.88 -3.84
N LYS A 6 -14.30 6.93 -4.48
CA LYS A 6 -14.55 7.66 -5.73
C LYS A 6 -15.35 8.94 -5.48
N ILE A 7 -15.62 9.28 -4.21
CA ILE A 7 -16.48 10.41 -3.84
C ILE A 7 -15.96 11.73 -4.43
N PHE A 8 -14.64 11.88 -4.57
CA PHE A 8 -14.01 13.06 -5.16
C PHE A 8 -14.18 13.19 -6.68
N GLU A 9 -14.59 12.12 -7.35
CA GLU A 9 -14.79 12.03 -8.80
C GLU A 9 -16.29 12.11 -9.17
N LEU A 10 -17.18 12.15 -8.17
CA LEU A 10 -18.61 12.31 -8.39
C LEU A 10 -18.91 13.76 -8.80
N ASN A 11 -18.96 14.00 -10.11
CA ASN A 11 -19.27 15.31 -10.71
C ASN A 11 -20.64 15.90 -10.30
N ASN A 12 -21.54 15.10 -9.72
CA ASN A 12 -22.90 15.51 -9.37
C ASN A 12 -23.17 15.46 -7.86
N SER A 13 -22.13 15.65 -7.04
CA SER A 13 -22.25 15.54 -5.57
C SER A 13 -23.09 16.65 -4.93
N GLY A 14 -23.47 17.69 -5.68
CA GLY A 14 -24.21 18.84 -5.14
C GLY A 14 -23.41 19.70 -4.16
N TYR A 15 -22.10 19.46 -4.04
CA TYR A 15 -21.20 20.20 -3.14
C TYR A 15 -20.25 21.06 -3.97
N ASN A 16 -20.17 22.34 -3.63
CA ASN A 16 -19.32 23.32 -4.31
C ASN A 16 -17.88 23.29 -3.80
N SER A 17 -17.65 22.73 -2.60
CA SER A 17 -16.32 22.65 -2.00
C SER A 17 -16.10 21.39 -1.15
N LEU A 18 -14.84 21.05 -0.93
CA LEU A 18 -14.46 19.99 0.02
C LEU A 18 -14.84 20.32 1.46
N SER A 19 -14.91 21.60 1.82
CA SER A 19 -15.32 22.02 3.15
C SER A 19 -16.80 21.73 3.38
N GLU A 20 -17.64 22.05 2.39
CA GLU A 20 -19.07 21.76 2.39
C GLU A 20 -19.33 20.25 2.43
N MET A 21 -18.60 19.48 1.62
CA MET A 21 -18.65 18.02 1.65
C MET A 21 -18.24 17.46 3.02
N ALA A 22 -17.19 17.99 3.64
CA ALA A 22 -16.76 17.57 4.97
C ALA A 22 -17.82 17.88 6.05
N GLN A 23 -18.48 19.04 5.95
CA GLN A 23 -19.59 19.40 6.83
C GLN A 23 -20.78 18.44 6.67
N ALA A 24 -21.20 18.16 5.43
CA ALA A 24 -22.28 17.22 5.15
C ALA A 24 -21.96 15.78 5.62
N MET A 25 -20.71 15.35 5.49
CA MET A 25 -20.22 14.06 6.00
C MET A 25 -20.03 14.04 7.53
N GLY A 26 -20.08 15.19 8.21
CA GLY A 26 -19.82 15.27 9.65
C GLY A 26 -18.37 14.93 10.04
N ILE A 27 -17.40 15.25 9.17
CA ILE A 27 -15.97 15.04 9.42
C ILE A 27 -15.19 16.35 9.39
N SER A 28 -13.98 16.35 9.94
CA SER A 28 -13.09 17.50 9.85
C SER A 28 -12.64 17.75 8.40
N VAL A 29 -12.57 19.03 8.01
CA VAL A 29 -12.01 19.46 6.72
C VAL A 29 -10.57 18.94 6.54
N SER A 30 -9.76 18.94 7.61
CA SER A 30 -8.42 18.37 7.56
C SER A 30 -8.42 16.87 7.23
N GLN A 31 -9.46 16.13 7.65
CA GLN A 31 -9.59 14.72 7.34
C GLN A 31 -9.87 14.49 5.86
N ILE A 32 -10.76 15.28 5.25
CA ILE A 32 -11.09 15.14 3.83
C ILE A 32 -9.87 15.43 2.94
N TYR A 33 -9.10 16.46 3.25
CA TYR A 33 -7.86 16.78 2.52
C TYR A 33 -6.80 15.68 2.65
N ARG A 34 -6.65 15.08 3.83
CA ARG A 34 -5.69 13.99 4.05
C ARG A 34 -6.09 12.69 3.34
N VAL A 35 -7.39 12.40 3.26
CA VAL A 35 -7.90 11.24 2.51
C VAL A 35 -7.73 11.47 1.01
N ARG A 36 -8.11 12.66 0.51
CA ARG A 36 -7.90 13.05 -0.90
C ARG A 36 -6.44 12.96 -1.31
N GLY A 37 -5.53 13.45 -0.46
CA GLY A 37 -4.09 13.40 -0.72
C GLY A 37 -3.44 12.03 -0.44
N GLY A 38 -4.20 10.98 -0.12
CA GLY A 38 -3.66 9.65 0.17
C GLY A 38 -2.80 9.55 1.45
N LYS A 39 -2.72 10.62 2.25
CA LYS A 39 -1.92 10.69 3.49
C LYS A 39 -2.54 9.91 4.64
N ARG A 40 -3.81 9.54 4.53
CA ARG A 40 -4.54 8.77 5.57
C ARG A 40 -5.50 7.79 4.92
N ARG A 41 -5.58 6.59 5.49
CA ARG A 41 -6.56 5.56 5.09
C ARG A 41 -7.98 6.00 5.49
N ILE A 42 -8.95 5.52 4.72
CA ILE A 42 -10.37 5.69 5.01
C ILE A 42 -10.71 4.94 6.30
N ASN A 43 -11.43 5.59 7.21
CA ASN A 43 -11.87 5.03 8.49
C ASN A 43 -13.40 4.85 8.52
N HIS A 44 -13.92 4.19 9.56
CA HIS A 44 -15.37 3.99 9.69
C HIS A 44 -16.14 5.32 9.70
N LYS A 45 -15.61 6.36 10.35
CA LYS A 45 -16.29 7.67 10.44
C LYS A 45 -16.47 8.30 9.07
N PHE A 46 -15.46 8.18 8.21
CA PHE A 46 -15.51 8.65 6.83
C PHE A 46 -16.54 7.87 6.02
N ILE A 47 -16.62 6.55 6.21
CA ILE A 47 -17.61 5.70 5.53
C ILE A 47 -19.03 6.09 5.94
N VAL A 48 -19.30 6.14 7.24
CA VAL A 48 -20.64 6.52 7.76
C VAL A 48 -21.01 7.93 7.32
N GLY A 49 -20.06 8.87 7.35
CA GLY A 49 -20.26 10.24 6.87
C GLY A 49 -20.59 10.30 5.38
N ALA A 50 -19.86 9.55 4.56
CA ALA A 50 -20.12 9.47 3.12
C ALA A 50 -21.52 8.96 2.81
N ILE A 51 -21.93 7.86 3.44
CA ILE A 51 -23.25 7.27 3.19
C ILE A 51 -24.37 8.25 3.58
N LYS A 52 -24.17 9.04 4.65
CA LYS A 52 -25.11 10.08 5.06
C LYS A 52 -25.15 11.27 4.09
N ALA A 53 -24.00 11.70 3.61
CA ALA A 53 -23.89 12.82 2.66
C ALA A 53 -24.42 12.46 1.27
N PHE A 54 -24.30 11.18 0.87
CA PHE A 54 -24.69 10.68 -0.44
C PHE A 54 -25.80 9.63 -0.34
N PRO A 55 -27.01 9.99 0.11
CA PRO A 55 -28.10 9.02 0.31
C PRO A 55 -28.59 8.40 -1.00
N ASN A 56 -28.38 9.08 -2.13
CA ASN A 56 -28.79 8.62 -3.46
C ASN A 56 -27.77 7.68 -4.12
N HIS A 57 -26.69 7.30 -3.44
CA HIS A 57 -25.62 6.46 -3.99
C HIS A 57 -25.42 5.22 -3.12
N LYS A 58 -25.15 4.07 -3.76
CA LYS A 58 -24.87 2.84 -3.03
C LYS A 58 -23.43 2.84 -2.53
N PHE A 59 -23.15 1.98 -1.55
CA PHE A 59 -21.80 1.85 -1.01
C PHE A 59 -20.73 1.59 -2.09
N ASP A 60 -21.03 0.71 -3.05
CA ASP A 60 -20.12 0.33 -4.14
C ASP A 60 -19.85 1.46 -5.15
N ASP A 61 -20.75 2.46 -5.22
CA ASP A 61 -20.56 3.65 -6.04
C ASP A 61 -19.59 4.64 -5.34
N LEU A 62 -19.61 4.66 -4.01
CA LEU A 62 -18.79 5.56 -3.18
C LEU A 62 -17.41 4.99 -2.89
N PHE A 63 -17.30 3.67 -2.73
CA PHE A 63 -16.12 2.97 -2.25
C PHE A 63 -15.78 1.75 -3.11
N TYR A 64 -14.49 1.44 -3.19
CA TYR A 64 -14.01 0.25 -3.86
C TYR A 64 -12.80 -0.32 -3.13
N LEU A 65 -12.56 -1.62 -3.33
CA LEU A 65 -11.39 -2.30 -2.81
C LEU A 65 -10.29 -2.30 -3.86
N ALA A 66 -9.09 -1.91 -3.44
CA ALA A 66 -7.90 -1.96 -4.28
C ALA A 66 -6.80 -2.82 -3.62
N PRO A 67 -5.89 -3.43 -4.38
CA PRO A 67 -4.69 -4.05 -3.83
C PRO A 67 -3.86 -3.02 -3.06
N ASP A 68 -3.30 -3.43 -1.92
CA ASP A 68 -2.38 -2.58 -1.18
C ASP A 68 -0.99 -2.65 -1.82
N MET A 69 -0.68 -1.71 -2.70
CA MET A 69 0.62 -1.66 -3.39
C MET A 69 1.79 -1.42 -2.42
N SER A 70 1.55 -0.90 -1.21
CA SER A 70 2.61 -0.76 -0.19
C SER A 70 3.03 -2.12 0.39
N SER A 71 2.13 -3.10 0.37
CA SER A 71 2.42 -4.47 0.80
C SER A 71 3.14 -5.30 -0.28
N VAL A 72 2.99 -4.98 -1.57
CA VAL A 72 3.63 -5.71 -2.67
C VAL A 72 5.16 -5.64 -2.59
N ASN A 73 5.71 -4.50 -2.13
CA ASN A 73 7.14 -4.37 -1.90
C ASN A 73 7.65 -5.28 -0.76
N HIS A 74 6.82 -5.55 0.26
CA HIS A 74 7.18 -6.48 1.34
C HIS A 74 7.05 -7.96 0.94
N TYR A 75 6.10 -8.32 0.06
CA TYR A 75 5.95 -9.70 -0.42
C TYR A 75 7.02 -10.10 -1.43
N ARG A 76 7.44 -9.19 -2.33
CA ARG A 76 8.59 -9.45 -3.23
C ARG A 76 9.89 -9.63 -2.45
N ALA A 77 10.10 -8.81 -1.41
CA ALA A 77 11.28 -8.95 -0.56
C ALA A 77 11.30 -10.28 0.20
N ARG A 78 10.18 -10.76 0.75
CA ARG A 78 10.14 -12.05 1.46
C ARG A 78 10.33 -13.27 0.55
N ASN A 79 9.76 -13.28 -0.65
CA ASN A 79 9.88 -14.43 -1.55
C ASN A 79 11.27 -14.52 -2.23
N SER A 80 12.04 -13.43 -2.28
CA SER A 80 13.43 -13.47 -2.76
C SER A 80 14.40 -14.13 -1.77
N VAL A 81 14.08 -14.19 -0.47
CA VAL A 81 14.97 -14.76 0.55
C VAL A 81 14.85 -16.29 0.63
N ILE A 82 13.73 -16.87 0.16
CA ILE A 82 13.47 -18.31 0.26
C ILE A 82 14.26 -19.12 -0.79
N ASN A 83 14.71 -18.49 -1.88
CA ASN A 83 15.51 -19.15 -2.93
C ASN A 83 17.04 -19.11 -2.71
N VAL A 84 17.53 -18.66 -1.54
CA VAL A 84 18.98 -18.56 -1.26
C VAL A 84 19.48 -19.65 -0.29
N ILE A 85 18.65 -20.65 0.04
CA ILE A 85 19.06 -21.77 0.91
C ILE A 85 18.86 -23.09 0.17
N GLY A 86 19.73 -23.37 -0.79
CA GLY A 86 19.74 -24.64 -1.51
C GLY A 86 21.05 -24.86 -2.26
N THR A 87 21.80 -25.88 -1.81
CA THR A 87 22.93 -26.59 -2.45
C THR A 87 24.31 -25.95 -2.21
N SER A 88 25.02 -26.36 -1.17
CA SER A 88 25.78 -27.61 -0.96
C SER A 88 27.27 -27.44 -1.29
N THR A 89 28.02 -27.34 -0.21
CA THR A 89 29.46 -27.62 -0.06
C THR A 89 29.94 -28.76 -0.96
N PHE A 90 30.88 -28.49 -1.87
CA PHE A 90 31.82 -29.50 -2.37
C PHE A 90 33.24 -29.13 -1.92
N ARG A 91 33.62 -29.74 -0.80
CA ARG A 91 34.97 -29.76 -0.24
C ARG A 91 35.71 -30.91 -0.92
N GLY A 92 36.60 -30.60 -1.86
CA GLY A 92 37.34 -31.59 -2.63
C GLY A 92 38.85 -31.32 -2.66
N LYS A 93 39.57 -32.03 -1.78
CA LYS A 93 41.01 -32.36 -1.81
C LYS A 93 42.04 -31.32 -1.35
N ARG A 94 42.58 -31.60 -0.16
CA ARG A 94 43.95 -31.27 0.27
C ARG A 94 44.99 -32.01 -0.58
N MET A 95 46.10 -31.35 -0.90
CA MET A 95 47.46 -31.91 -0.87
C MET A 95 48.47 -30.80 -0.47
N PRO A 96 49.60 -31.15 0.20
CA PRO A 96 50.41 -30.25 1.03
C PRO A 96 51.67 -29.69 0.30
N PRO A 97 52.50 -28.85 0.95
CA PRO A 97 53.41 -27.90 0.31
C PRO A 97 54.80 -28.51 0.03
N GLY A 98 55.41 -28.15 -1.10
CA GLY A 98 56.81 -28.53 -1.37
C GLY A 98 57.29 -28.30 -2.80
N ALA A 99 57.86 -27.12 -3.06
CA ALA A 99 58.94 -26.85 -4.02
C ALA A 99 59.38 -25.40 -3.72
N GLY A 100 60.57 -25.09 -3.21
CA GLY A 100 61.85 -25.69 -3.54
C GLY A 100 62.58 -24.73 -4.48
N LEU A 101 63.52 -23.97 -3.90
CA LEU A 101 64.73 -23.42 -4.51
C LEU A 101 64.62 -22.16 -5.41
N SER A 102 65.37 -21.13 -4.99
CA SER A 102 66.08 -20.11 -5.78
C SER A 102 66.59 -20.64 -7.14
N PRO A 103 66.88 -19.83 -8.18
CA PRO A 103 67.75 -18.62 -8.12
C PRO A 103 67.36 -17.54 -9.18
N GLN A 104 68.04 -16.42 -9.45
CA GLN A 104 69.39 -15.88 -9.22
C GLN A 104 69.27 -14.39 -8.87
#